data_AF-A0A6L8HYU1-F1
#
_entry.id   AF-A0A6L8HYU1-F1
#
_cell.length_a   1.000
_cell.length_b   1.000
_cell.length_c   1.000
_cell.angle_alpha   90.00
_cell.angle_beta   90.00
_cell.angle_gamma   90.00
#
_symmetry.space_group_name_H-M   'P 1'
#
loop_
_entity.id
_entity.type
_entity.pdbx_description
1 polymer ?
#
loop_
_entity_poly.entity_id
_entity_poly.type
_entity_poly.pdbx_seq_one_letter_code
_entity_poly.pdbx_strand_id
1 'polypeptide(L)'
;MGRPQRHVYRVEPPRLPPDFPERLDRLGRETGLSRRALARALRVDARTLRRWRNGTSPGPGHLYRLFAFAAGRGLLHCLLPGAARAGVAEAAMHAEGERSPGVRGREERMRAPLTAIEADGSRQPA
;
A
#
# COMPACT_ATOMS: atom_id res chain seq x y z
N MET A 1 -1.86 -4.30 59.27
CA MET A 1 -0.79 -4.55 58.27
C MET A 1 -1.46 -5.01 56.97
N GLY A 2 -1.66 -4.10 56.01
CA GLY A 2 -2.35 -4.41 54.74
C GLY A 2 -1.45 -5.19 53.78
N ARG A 3 -1.97 -6.24 53.14
CA ARG A 3 -1.22 -7.00 52.12
C ARG A 3 -1.03 -6.13 50.88
N PRO A 4 0.17 -6.05 50.29
CA PRO A 4 0.38 -5.32 49.05
C PRO A 4 -0.42 -6.00 47.93
N GLN A 5 -1.34 -5.26 47.32
CA GLN A 5 -2.01 -5.70 46.09
C GLN A 5 -0.96 -5.76 44.98
N ARG A 6 -0.65 -6.97 44.51
CA ARG A 6 0.11 -7.17 43.27
C ARG A 6 -0.81 -6.87 42.10
N HIS A 7 -0.64 -5.69 41.50
CA HIS A 7 -1.19 -5.43 40.18
C HIS A 7 -0.47 -6.31 39.15
N VAL A 8 -1.13 -7.37 38.72
CA VAL A 8 -0.70 -8.17 37.57
C VAL A 8 -1.09 -7.39 36.32
N TYR A 9 -0.15 -6.61 35.79
CA TYR A 9 -0.32 -5.99 34.47
C TYR A 9 -0.39 -7.09 33.41
N ARG A 10 -1.60 -7.47 33.02
CA ARG A 10 -1.81 -8.28 31.83
C ARG A 10 -1.68 -7.33 30.64
N VAL A 11 -0.48 -7.22 30.09
CA VAL A 11 -0.24 -6.48 28.85
C VAL A 11 -1.01 -7.22 27.76
N GLU A 12 -2.12 -6.65 27.31
CA GLU A 12 -2.76 -7.17 26.11
C GLU A 12 -1.75 -7.12 24.96
N PRO A 13 -1.58 -8.21 24.20
CA PRO A 13 -0.68 -8.19 23.07
C PRO A 13 -1.16 -7.10 22.11
N PRO A 14 -0.25 -6.25 21.60
CA PRO A 14 -0.62 -5.18 20.69
C PRO A 14 -1.37 -5.77 19.51
N ARG A 15 -2.63 -5.37 19.36
CA ARG A 15 -3.47 -5.81 18.24
C ARG A 15 -3.09 -4.97 17.04
N LEU A 16 -2.82 -5.64 15.92
CA LEU A 16 -2.63 -4.94 14.66
C LEU A 16 -3.94 -4.28 14.20
N PRO A 17 -3.84 -3.22 13.38
CA PRO A 17 -4.97 -2.75 12.61
C PRO A 17 -5.61 -3.89 11.81
N PRO A 18 -6.95 -3.94 11.72
CA PRO A 18 -7.65 -5.02 11.00
C PRO A 18 -7.30 -5.05 9.50
N ASP A 19 -6.88 -3.92 8.94
CA ASP A 19 -6.49 -3.76 7.54
C ASP A 19 -4.99 -4.04 7.27
N PHE A 20 -4.28 -4.63 8.24
CA PHE A 20 -2.86 -4.95 8.08
C PHE A 20 -2.56 -5.91 6.91
N PRO A 21 -3.35 -6.98 6.66
CA PRO A 21 -3.17 -7.82 5.48
C PRO A 21 -3.20 -7.03 4.16
N GLU A 22 -4.15 -6.13 4.01
CA GLU A 22 -4.37 -5.31 2.81
C GLU A 22 -3.20 -4.34 2.61
N ARG A 23 -2.65 -3.80 3.71
CA ARG A 23 -1.45 -2.96 3.70
C ARG A 23 -0.21 -3.72 3.26
N LEU A 24 -0.05 -4.96 3.71
CA LEU A 24 1.04 -5.83 3.27
C LEU A 24 0.91 -6.18 1.78
N ASP A 25 -0.32 -6.32 1.29
CA ASP A 25 -0.61 -6.55 -0.13
C ASP A 25 -0.36 -5.34 -1.00
N ARG A 26 -0.68 -4.14 -0.50
CA ARG A 26 -0.29 -2.88 -1.14
C ARG A 26 1.23 -2.77 -1.21
N LEU A 27 1.95 -3.01 -0.10
CA LEU A 27 3.42 -3.00 -0.08
C LEU A 27 4.01 -3.97 -1.12
N GLY A 28 3.45 -5.17 -1.25
CA GLY A 28 3.88 -6.14 -2.27
C GLY A 28 3.69 -5.63 -3.70
N ARG A 29 2.57 -4.96 -3.98
CA ARG A 29 2.28 -4.37 -5.30
C ARG A 29 3.22 -3.20 -5.61
N GLU A 30 3.37 -2.25 -4.70
CA GLU A 30 4.23 -1.07 -4.87
C GLU A 30 5.71 -1.43 -5.02
N THR A 31 6.16 -2.52 -4.39
CA THR A 31 7.55 -2.99 -4.54
C THR A 31 7.79 -3.81 -5.81
N GLY A 32 6.74 -4.25 -6.52
CA GLY A 32 6.84 -5.18 -7.64
C GLY A 32 7.42 -6.56 -7.27
N LEU A 33 7.56 -6.87 -5.97
CA LEU A 33 8.19 -8.11 -5.52
C LEU A 33 7.18 -9.25 -5.48
N SER A 34 7.61 -10.42 -5.96
CA SER A 34 6.87 -11.65 -5.67
C SER A 34 6.82 -11.90 -4.16
N ARG A 35 5.80 -12.65 -3.69
CA ARG A 35 5.64 -12.96 -2.25
C ARG A 35 6.89 -13.61 -1.65
N ARG A 36 7.56 -14.50 -2.40
CA ARG A 36 8.81 -15.14 -1.97
C ARG A 36 9.96 -14.15 -1.90
N ALA A 37 10.06 -13.22 -2.86
CA ALA A 37 11.07 -12.18 -2.83
C ALA A 37 10.85 -11.18 -1.68
N LEU A 38 9.59 -10.81 -1.40
CA LEU A 38 9.24 -9.96 -0.26
C LEU A 38 9.59 -10.64 1.08
N ALA A 39 9.28 -11.93 1.23
CA ALA A 39 9.66 -12.69 2.43
C ALA A 39 11.19 -12.71 2.65
N ARG A 40 11.96 -12.96 1.58
CA ARG A 40 13.43 -12.89 1.61
C ARG A 40 13.94 -11.50 1.99
N ALA A 41 13.37 -10.45 1.39
CA ALA A 41 13.75 -9.07 1.68
C ALA A 41 13.49 -8.69 3.15
N LEU A 42 12.40 -9.19 3.73
CA LEU A 42 12.06 -9.02 5.15
C LEU A 42 12.81 -9.96 6.09
N ARG A 43 13.65 -10.86 5.54
CA ARG A 43 14.37 -11.91 6.28
C ARG A 43 13.43 -12.77 7.14
N VAL A 44 12.29 -13.17 6.57
CA VAL A 44 11.32 -14.07 7.20
C VAL A 44 10.97 -15.22 6.26
N ASP A 45 10.49 -16.33 6.83
CA ASP A 45 10.00 -17.45 6.04
C ASP A 45 8.69 -17.10 5.31
N ALA A 46 8.46 -17.72 4.14
CA ALA A 46 7.25 -17.52 3.36
C ALA A 46 5.97 -17.92 4.12
N ARG A 47 6.03 -18.93 4.99
CA ARG A 47 4.90 -19.32 5.87
C ARG A 47 4.62 -18.24 6.92
N THR A 48 5.66 -17.60 7.44
CA THR A 48 5.52 -16.48 8.39
C THR A 48 4.82 -15.30 7.73
N LEU A 49 5.27 -14.91 6.53
CA LEU A 49 4.62 -13.86 5.74
C LEU A 49 3.16 -14.22 5.41
N ARG A 50 2.87 -15.48 5.08
CA ARG A 50 1.50 -15.97 4.86
C ARG A 50 0.64 -15.85 6.12
N ARG A 51 1.16 -16.18 7.30
CA ARG A 51 0.42 -16.02 8.57
C ARG A 51 0.04 -14.56 8.83
N TRP A 52 0.95 -13.63 8.53
CA TRP A 52 0.66 -12.20 8.68
C TRP A 52 -0.47 -11.72 7.78
N ARG A 53 -0.50 -12.18 6.53
CA ARG A 53 -1.60 -11.91 5.59
C ARG A 53 -2.93 -12.56 6.02
N ASN A 54 -2.87 -13.57 6.88
CA ASN A 54 -4.06 -14.20 7.45
C ASN A 54 -4.44 -13.57 8.81
N GLY A 55 -3.89 -12.41 9.15
CA GLY A 55 -4.23 -11.66 10.37
C GLY A 55 -3.40 -12.01 11.61
N THR A 56 -2.37 -12.86 11.49
CA THR A 56 -1.46 -13.11 12.63
C THR A 56 -0.55 -11.92 12.85
N SER A 57 -0.45 -11.42 14.09
CA SER A 57 0.45 -10.30 14.39
C SER A 57 1.93 -10.70 14.25
N PRO A 58 2.74 -9.93 13.50
CA PRO A 58 4.19 -10.02 13.60
C PRO A 58 4.64 -9.63 15.01
N GLY A 59 5.71 -10.28 15.48
CA GLY A 59 6.41 -9.86 16.69
C GLY A 59 7.13 -8.51 16.49
N PRO A 60 7.56 -7.85 17.58
CA PRO A 60 8.18 -6.53 17.53
C PRO A 60 9.39 -6.43 16.58
N GLY A 61 10.29 -7.42 16.60
CA GLY A 61 11.45 -7.44 15.71
C GLY A 61 11.08 -7.58 14.23
N HIS A 62 9.97 -8.26 13.93
CA HIS A 62 9.46 -8.39 12.57
C HIS A 62 8.78 -7.10 12.09
N LEU A 63 8.05 -6.42 12.97
CA LEU A 63 7.50 -5.08 12.69
C LEU A 63 8.61 -4.09 12.37
N TYR A 64 9.67 -4.07 13.16
CA TYR A 64 10.82 -3.20 12.90
C TYR A 64 11.42 -3.44 11.51
N ARG A 65 11.63 -4.70 11.11
CA ARG A 65 12.15 -5.04 9.76
C ARG A 65 11.19 -4.59 8.66
N LEU A 66 9.89 -4.76 8.87
CA LEU A 66 8.85 -4.32 7.94
C LEU A 66 8.90 -2.79 7.73
N PHE A 67 8.95 -2.03 8.83
CA PHE A 67 9.03 -0.57 8.77
C PHE A 67 10.36 -0.09 8.19
N ALA A 68 11.49 -0.67 8.59
CA ALA A 68 12.80 -0.33 8.04
C ALA A 68 12.87 -0.59 6.53
N PHE A 69 12.33 -1.74 6.08
CA PHE A 69 12.23 -2.07 4.66
C PHE A 69 11.37 -1.06 3.88
N ALA A 70 10.20 -0.71 4.41
CA ALA A 70 9.30 0.26 3.78
C ALA A 70 9.90 1.67 3.77
N ALA A 71 10.53 2.10 4.87
CA ALA A 71 11.22 3.38 4.99
C ALA A 71 12.35 3.52 3.97
N GLY A 72 13.20 2.50 3.84
CA GLY A 72 14.29 2.48 2.86
C GLY A 72 13.83 2.50 1.39
N ARG A 73 12.52 2.37 1.14
CA ARG A 73 11.91 2.45 -0.19
C ARG A 73 10.94 3.62 -0.35
N GLY A 74 10.74 4.48 0.66
CA GLY A 74 9.72 5.53 0.61
C GLY A 74 8.26 5.03 0.65
N LEU A 75 8.04 3.78 1.09
CA LEU A 75 6.74 3.10 1.08
C LEU A 75 6.08 3.02 2.47
N LEU A 76 6.49 3.84 3.43
CA LEU A 76 5.88 3.86 4.78
C LEU A 76 4.37 4.15 4.74
N HIS A 77 3.93 4.93 3.76
CA HIS A 77 2.51 5.23 3.53
C HIS A 77 1.65 3.99 3.23
N CYS A 78 2.26 2.87 2.82
CA CYS A 78 1.56 1.60 2.66
C CYS A 78 1.21 0.94 3.99
N LEU A 79 1.98 1.19 5.05
CA LEU A 79 1.88 0.49 6.33
C LEU A 79 1.22 1.32 7.43
N LEU A 80 1.32 2.65 7.36
CA LEU A 80 0.77 3.54 8.37
C LEU A 80 -0.72 3.85 8.13
N PRO A 81 -1.57 3.82 9.17
CA PRO A 81 -2.95 4.27 9.05
C PRO A 81 -2.97 5.76 8.67
N GLY A 82 -3.79 6.14 7.70
CA GLY A 82 -4.12 7.56 7.47
C GLY A 82 -3.35 8.28 6.36
N ALA A 83 -2.24 7.73 5.83
CA ALA A 83 -1.54 8.38 4.71
C ALA A 83 -2.43 8.52 3.45
N ALA A 84 -3.37 7.59 3.25
CA ALA A 84 -4.27 7.60 2.10
C ALA A 84 -5.50 8.50 2.23
N ARG A 85 -5.76 9.12 3.40
CA ARG A 85 -6.96 9.97 3.60
C ARG A 85 -6.66 11.46 3.73
N ALA A 86 -5.42 11.84 4.08
CA ALA A 86 -5.06 13.26 4.18
C ALA A 86 -5.15 13.99 2.83
N GLY A 87 -4.85 13.33 1.70
CA GLY A 87 -4.89 13.97 0.38
C GLY A 87 -6.24 13.95 -0.35
N VAL A 88 -7.21 13.16 0.07
CA VAL A 88 -8.49 12.99 -0.66
C VAL A 88 -9.66 13.72 0.02
N ALA A 89 -9.57 13.96 1.33
CA ALA A 89 -10.56 14.78 2.03
C ALA A 89 -10.43 16.28 1.65
N GLU A 90 -9.22 16.77 1.38
CA GLU A 90 -8.99 18.16 0.93
C GLU A 90 -9.47 18.38 -0.52
N ALA A 91 -9.28 17.39 -1.41
CA ALA A 91 -9.80 17.45 -2.77
C ALA A 91 -11.34 17.33 -2.82
N ALA A 92 -11.95 16.58 -1.90
CA ALA A 92 -13.41 16.47 -1.83
C ALA A 92 -14.08 17.74 -1.27
N MET A 93 -13.44 18.46 -0.34
CA MET A 93 -13.99 19.72 0.17
C MET A 93 -13.90 20.89 -0.83
N HIS A 94 -12.98 20.85 -1.80
CA HIS A 94 -12.90 21.87 -2.86
C HIS A 94 -13.78 21.56 -4.09
N ALA A 95 -14.34 20.35 -4.22
CA ALA A 95 -15.10 19.96 -5.41
C ALA A 95 -16.62 20.19 -5.32
N GLU A 96 -17.17 20.58 -4.16
CA GLU A 96 -18.62 20.85 -4.01
C GLU A 96 -19.01 22.34 -4.15
N GLY A 97 -18.05 23.24 -4.42
CA GLY A 97 -18.29 24.69 -4.54
C GLY A 97 -18.62 25.23 -5.94
N GLU A 98 -18.42 24.47 -7.02
CA GLU A 98 -18.56 24.99 -8.39
C GLU A 98 -19.38 24.06 -9.30
N ARG A 99 -20.67 23.92 -9.01
CA ARG A 99 -21.65 23.53 -10.05
C ARG A 99 -22.60 24.68 -10.33
N SER A 100 -22.09 25.68 -11.03
CA SER A 100 -22.93 26.52 -11.91
C SER A 100 -23.14 25.76 -13.23
N PRO A 101 -24.38 25.35 -13.58
CA PRO A 101 -24.68 24.78 -14.88
C PRO A 101 -24.79 25.90 -15.92
N GLY A 102 -23.65 26.29 -16.49
CA GLY A 102 -23.52 27.24 -17.60
C GLY A 102 -23.36 26.54 -18.95
N VAL A 103 -24.48 26.10 -19.53
CA VAL A 103 -24.88 26.34 -20.93
C VAL A 103 -23.79 26.35 -22.05
N ARG A 104 -23.98 25.41 -23.01
CA ARG A 104 -23.76 25.47 -24.48
C ARG A 104 -22.39 25.20 -25.12
N GLY A 105 -22.51 24.50 -26.27
CA GLY A 105 -21.55 24.38 -27.38
C GLY A 105 -21.06 22.94 -27.50
N ARG A 106 -21.69 22.01 -28.22
CA ARG A 106 -21.97 21.98 -29.67
C ARG A 106 -20.78 22.44 -30.51
N GLU A 107 -19.85 21.51 -30.72
CA GLU A 107 -18.96 21.36 -31.89
C GLU A 107 -18.31 19.97 -31.67
N GLU A 108 -18.77 18.87 -32.27
CA GLU A 108 -18.81 18.52 -33.70
C GLU A 108 -17.55 18.93 -34.46
N ARG A 109 -16.94 17.94 -35.14
CA ARG A 109 -15.69 17.94 -35.93
C ARG A 109 -14.47 17.59 -35.05
N MET A 110 -13.67 16.57 -35.32
CA MET A 110 -13.26 16.04 -36.61
C MET A 110 -12.71 14.63 -36.44
N ARG A 111 -13.10 13.76 -37.37
CA ARG A 111 -12.39 12.52 -37.72
C ARG A 111 -10.88 12.77 -37.90
N ALA A 112 -10.07 11.83 -37.44
CA ALA A 112 -8.98 11.28 -38.23
C ALA A 112 -8.67 9.84 -37.77
N PRO A 113 -8.79 8.84 -38.65
CA PRO A 113 -8.12 7.55 -38.54
C PRO A 113 -6.74 7.60 -39.22
N LEU A 114 -5.98 6.50 -39.09
CA LEU A 114 -4.63 6.23 -39.65
C LEU A 114 -3.46 6.86 -38.85
N THR A 115 -2.33 6.20 -38.62
CA THR A 115 -1.65 5.13 -39.38
C THR A 115 -0.86 4.21 -38.45
N ALA A 116 -0.82 2.93 -38.82
CA ALA A 116 0.20 1.97 -38.42
C ALA A 116 1.60 2.43 -38.85
N ILE A 117 2.60 2.20 -38.00
CA ILE A 117 4.00 2.12 -38.43
C ILE A 117 4.56 0.84 -37.82
N GLU A 118 4.58 -0.19 -38.65
CA GLU A 118 5.48 -1.33 -38.53
C GLU A 118 6.91 -0.82 -38.71
N ALA A 119 7.80 -1.15 -37.77
CA ALA A 119 9.23 -1.08 -37.99
C ALA A 119 9.80 -2.47 -37.69
N ASP A 120 9.84 -3.25 -38.75
CA ASP A 120 10.75 -4.35 -38.99
C ASP A 120 12.20 -3.95 -38.64
N GLY A 121 12.90 -4.86 -37.99
CA GLY A 121 14.20 -4.58 -37.38
C GLY A 121 14.99 -5.85 -37.12
N SER A 122 15.04 -6.72 -38.13
CA SER A 122 16.01 -7.80 -38.27
C SER A 122 17.44 -7.38 -37.87
N ARG A 123 18.10 -8.12 -36.97
CA ARG A 123 19.49 -8.62 -37.12
C ARG A 123 20.00 -9.41 -35.89
N GLN A 124 20.14 -10.72 -36.07
CA GLN A 124 21.26 -11.54 -35.56
C GLN A 124 22.56 -11.09 -36.27
N PRO A 125 23.77 -11.24 -35.67
CA PRO A 125 24.53 -12.52 -35.63
C PRO A 125 25.44 -12.63 -34.37
N ALA A 126 26.21 -13.67 -34.05
CA ALA A 126 26.42 -15.06 -34.47
C ALA A 126 26.90 -15.80 -33.19
#